data_AF-A0A8R7UPF9-F1
#
_entry.id   AF-A0A8R7UPF9-F1
#
_cell.length_a   1.000
_cell.length_b   1.000
_cell.length_c   1.000
_cell.angle_alpha   90.00
_cell.angle_beta   90.00
_cell.angle_gamma   90.00
#
_symmetry.space_group_name_H-M   'P 1'
#
loop_
_entity.id
_entity.type
_entity.pdbx_description
1 polymer ?
#
loop_
_entity_poly.entity_id
_entity_poly.type
_entity_poly.pdbx_seq_one_letter_code
_entity_poly.pdbx_strand_id
1 'polypeptide(L)'
;MEKMMLHQQEQEGRTCPPWLQAAIADIEQRVRALAAGVPDDDAAAAAADHSFAERAENYYHRRPQLLALLTDLHHRYLYLADRYAQSLLANANAKSSAHFHSHHLNLNLNLSSDCSSDVDDRSSDAGSSLSFQPHAGITDDHFATPVAAPAVDGDLVVAELVMAWVDRDLLADEADRRRAESARKIDLQGSLLEVLESERLVLLGENARLAFRASAAEEEAAAAAAELGYTRRRAADLARLAVKLRDDHRACILGRKVEALQAQVYGLELRNRECFEAMAAWEAERKAGVAEIERLRAENRRLAAEAAAAQASARRKRGGGKGGGSGWWWLARVRLAAEWTPCAPSSVTVRKVGEQMKGGKYNGGCFCL
;
A
#
# COMPACT_ATOMS: atom_id res chain seq x y z
N MET A 1 20.16 64.96 3.23
CA MET A 1 19.68 64.90 4.63
C MET A 1 18.20 65.26 4.74
N GLU A 2 17.68 66.24 4.00
CA GLU A 2 16.24 66.59 4.01
C GLU A 2 15.28 65.45 3.60
N LYS A 3 15.64 64.60 2.64
CA LYS A 3 14.81 63.43 2.29
C LYS A 3 14.75 62.35 3.38
N MET A 4 15.74 62.33 4.29
CA MET A 4 15.77 61.43 5.45
C MET A 4 14.92 61.97 6.59
N MET A 5 14.91 63.30 6.80
CA MET A 5 14.04 63.96 7.77
C MET A 5 12.56 63.89 7.38
N LEU A 6 12.23 64.01 6.08
CA LEU A 6 10.83 63.92 5.63
C LEU A 6 10.24 62.50 5.79
N HIS A 7 11.05 61.45 5.58
CA HIS A 7 10.61 60.07 5.87
C HIS A 7 10.48 59.79 7.37
N GLN A 8 11.25 60.50 8.21
CA GLN A 8 11.15 60.37 9.66
C GLN A 8 9.95 61.16 10.22
N GLN A 9 9.58 62.27 9.58
CA GLN A 9 8.45 63.12 9.99
C GLN A 9 7.08 62.60 9.52
N GLU A 10 6.99 61.82 8.44
CA GLU A 10 5.76 61.11 8.05
C GLU A 10 5.49 59.86 8.91
N GLN A 11 6.49 59.32 9.62
CA GLN A 11 6.32 58.21 10.56
C GLN A 11 5.81 58.65 11.95
N GLU A 12 5.97 59.92 12.33
CA GLU A 12 5.62 60.41 13.67
C GLU A 12 4.14 60.84 13.81
N GLY A 13 3.37 60.92 12.71
CA GLY A 13 1.98 61.40 12.72
C GLY A 13 0.88 60.32 12.76
N ARG A 14 1.23 59.03 12.72
CA ARG A 14 0.27 57.92 12.82
C ARG A 14 0.71 56.98 13.93
N THR A 15 0.46 57.38 15.18
CA THR A 15 0.63 56.48 16.33
C THR A 15 -0.42 55.38 16.25
N CYS A 16 -0.14 54.35 15.46
CA CYS A 16 -0.85 53.08 15.51
C CYS A 16 -0.77 52.60 16.96
N PRO A 17 -1.89 52.29 17.61
CA PRO A 17 -1.87 51.99 19.02
C PRO A 17 -0.99 50.74 19.26
N PRO A 18 -0.22 50.71 20.36
CA PRO A 18 0.83 49.70 20.56
C PRO A 18 0.30 48.26 20.55
N TRP A 19 -0.97 48.05 20.89
CA TRP A 19 -1.63 46.75 20.80
C TRP A 19 -1.85 46.27 19.36
N LEU A 20 -2.08 47.19 18.41
CA LEU A 20 -2.27 46.87 17.00
C LEU A 20 -0.93 46.55 16.34
N GLN A 21 0.12 47.29 16.67
CA GLN A 21 1.49 46.99 16.22
C GLN A 21 1.97 45.62 16.73
N ALA A 22 1.73 45.30 18.01
CA ALA A 22 2.08 44.00 18.57
C ALA A 22 1.29 42.84 17.92
N ALA A 23 0.00 43.05 17.62
CA ALA A 23 -0.83 42.05 16.95
C ALA A 23 -0.39 41.79 15.49
N ILE A 24 -0.02 42.84 14.76
CA ILE A 24 0.52 42.72 13.40
C ILE A 24 1.85 41.97 13.43
N ALA A 25 2.74 42.29 14.38
CA ALA A 25 4.02 41.59 14.52
C ALA A 25 3.87 40.08 14.85
N ASP A 26 2.92 39.70 15.72
CA ASP A 26 2.62 38.28 16.00
C ASP A 26 2.04 37.55 14.78
N ILE A 27 1.16 38.22 14.02
CA ILE A 27 0.61 37.70 12.76
C ILE A 27 1.74 37.45 11.75
N GLU A 28 2.62 38.43 11.55
CA GLU A 28 3.75 38.30 10.62
C GLU A 28 4.73 37.20 11.07
N GLN A 29 4.98 37.06 12.37
CA GLN A 29 5.86 36.02 12.91
C GLN A 29 5.30 34.62 12.62
N ARG A 30 3.99 34.43 12.74
CA ARG A 30 3.32 33.14 12.46
C ARG A 30 3.30 32.81 10.98
N VAL A 31 3.06 33.80 10.12
CA VAL A 31 3.18 33.65 8.66
C VAL A 31 4.61 33.28 8.28
N ARG A 32 5.61 33.95 8.87
CA ARG A 32 7.03 33.65 8.65
C ARG A 32 7.44 32.26 9.16
N ALA A 33 6.92 31.80 10.30
CA ALA A 33 7.21 30.47 10.84
C ALA A 33 6.71 29.33 9.94
N LEU A 34 5.58 29.52 9.26
CA LEU A 34 5.07 28.55 8.28
C LEU A 34 5.77 28.65 6.93
N ALA A 35 6.20 29.86 6.53
CA ALA A 35 7.02 30.06 5.33
C ALA A 35 8.44 29.48 5.49
N ALA A 36 9.02 29.50 6.70
CA ALA A 36 10.31 28.89 7.00
C ALA A 36 10.32 27.34 6.89
N GLY A 37 9.15 26.72 6.78
CA GLY A 37 9.00 25.30 6.44
C GLY A 37 9.03 25.02 4.94
N VAL A 38 9.07 26.05 4.08
CA VAL A 38 9.25 25.91 2.63
C VAL A 38 10.76 25.86 2.37
N PRO A 39 11.29 24.76 1.79
CA PRO A 39 12.71 24.74 1.39
C PRO A 39 12.96 25.88 0.41
N ASP A 40 14.07 26.62 0.61
CA ASP A 40 14.49 27.71 -0.28
C ASP A 40 14.50 27.26 -1.75
N ASP A 41 14.39 28.19 -2.70
CA ASP A 41 14.35 27.90 -4.14
C ASP A 41 15.53 27.01 -4.62
N ASP A 42 16.67 27.06 -3.92
CA ASP A 42 17.83 26.19 -4.16
C ASP A 42 17.62 24.73 -3.71
N ALA A 43 16.82 24.50 -2.67
CA ALA A 43 16.37 23.18 -2.23
C ALA A 43 15.10 22.72 -2.99
N ALA A 44 14.35 23.62 -3.63
CA ALA A 44 13.30 23.28 -4.59
C ALA A 44 13.89 22.67 -5.88
N ALA A 45 15.11 23.06 -6.27
CA ALA A 45 15.86 22.41 -7.34
C ALA A 45 16.35 20.99 -6.95
N ALA A 46 16.71 20.77 -5.69
CA ALA A 46 16.97 19.42 -5.15
C ALA A 46 15.68 18.59 -4.95
N ALA A 47 14.53 19.25 -4.75
CA ALA A 47 13.21 18.63 -4.65
C ALA A 47 12.61 18.17 -5.99
N ALA A 48 13.26 18.49 -7.12
CA ALA A 48 12.93 17.89 -8.41
C ALA A 48 13.14 16.36 -8.43
N ASP A 49 13.91 15.83 -7.47
CA ASP A 49 14.13 14.40 -7.26
C ASP A 49 13.06 13.73 -6.38
N HIS A 50 12.12 14.47 -5.79
CA HIS A 50 11.02 13.87 -5.03
C HIS A 50 10.00 13.22 -5.96
N SER A 51 9.71 11.94 -5.71
CA SER A 51 8.68 11.19 -6.43
C SER A 51 7.33 11.90 -6.36
N PHE A 52 6.47 11.73 -7.37
CA PHE A 52 5.11 12.28 -7.38
C PHE A 52 4.34 11.95 -6.09
N ALA A 53 4.57 10.75 -5.53
CA ALA A 53 3.98 10.30 -4.28
C ALA A 53 4.42 11.18 -3.08
N GLU A 54 5.72 11.48 -2.95
CA GLU A 54 6.24 12.32 -1.86
C GLU A 54 5.74 13.76 -1.96
N ARG A 55 5.59 14.29 -3.19
CA ARG A 55 4.99 15.62 -3.40
C ARG A 55 3.52 15.64 -2.99
N ALA A 56 2.76 14.61 -3.33
CA ALA A 56 1.36 14.49 -2.94
C ALA A 56 1.23 14.35 -1.41
N GLU A 57 2.06 13.52 -0.78
CA GLU A 57 2.07 13.33 0.67
C GLU A 57 2.39 14.62 1.43
N ASN A 58 3.41 15.36 0.99
CA ASN A 58 3.76 16.67 1.55
C ASN A 58 2.64 17.71 1.35
N TYR A 59 1.95 17.70 0.19
CA TYR A 59 0.79 18.56 -0.04
C TYR A 59 -0.36 18.27 0.93
N TYR A 60 -0.71 17.00 1.13
CA TYR A 60 -1.79 16.63 2.06
C TYR A 60 -1.42 16.87 3.53
N HIS A 61 -0.14 16.83 3.90
CA HIS A 61 0.32 17.20 5.25
C HIS A 61 0.35 18.71 5.50
N ARG A 62 0.72 19.52 4.50
CA ARG A 62 0.76 20.99 4.63
C ARG A 62 -0.60 21.66 4.53
N ARG A 63 -1.52 21.09 3.73
CA ARG A 63 -2.88 21.62 3.53
C ARG A 63 -3.65 21.92 4.83
N PRO A 64 -3.72 21.03 5.85
CA PRO A 64 -4.41 21.34 7.10
C PRO A 64 -3.74 22.48 7.89
N GLN A 65 -2.41 22.60 7.84
CA GLN A 65 -1.67 23.67 8.52
C GLN A 65 -1.95 25.04 7.88
N LEU A 66 -2.01 25.09 6.55
CA LEU A 66 -2.37 26.29 5.80
C LEU A 66 -3.83 26.71 6.05
N LEU A 67 -4.75 25.74 6.08
CA LEU A 67 -6.16 26.00 6.39
C LEU A 67 -6.32 26.53 7.82
N ALA A 68 -5.60 25.96 8.80
CA ALA A 68 -5.60 26.45 10.17
C ALA A 68 -5.03 27.87 10.31
N LEU A 69 -3.99 28.21 9.53
CA LEU A 69 -3.46 29.57 9.50
C LEU A 69 -4.49 30.55 8.90
N LEU A 70 -5.11 30.21 7.77
CA LEU A 70 -6.10 31.07 7.13
C LEU A 70 -7.30 31.36 8.03
N THR A 71 -7.77 30.35 8.76
CA THR A 71 -8.86 30.55 9.73
C THR A 71 -8.41 31.38 10.92
N ASP A 72 -7.23 31.16 11.49
CA ASP A 72 -6.67 31.98 12.57
C ASP A 72 -6.50 33.45 12.13
N LEU A 73 -5.98 33.69 10.92
CA LEU A 73 -5.85 35.03 10.35
C LEU A 73 -7.20 35.70 10.15
N HIS A 74 -8.18 34.97 9.65
CA HIS A 74 -9.53 35.49 9.44
C HIS A 74 -10.19 35.90 10.77
N HIS A 75 -10.14 35.04 11.78
CA HIS A 75 -10.68 35.36 13.11
C HIS A 75 -9.98 36.54 13.76
N ARG A 76 -8.65 36.61 13.65
CA ARG A 76 -7.88 37.74 14.17
C ARG A 76 -8.18 39.03 13.44
N TYR A 77 -8.29 39.00 12.11
CA TYR A 77 -8.69 40.16 11.32
C TYR A 77 -10.04 40.71 11.77
N LEU A 78 -11.04 39.84 11.96
CA LEU A 78 -12.36 40.24 12.46
C LEU A 78 -12.27 40.85 13.87
N TYR A 79 -11.52 40.21 14.78
CA TYR A 79 -11.31 40.71 16.13
C TYR A 79 -10.59 42.08 16.15
N LEU A 80 -9.56 42.25 15.32
CA LEU A 80 -8.81 43.50 15.17
C LEU A 80 -9.67 44.61 14.57
N ALA A 81 -10.48 44.29 13.55
CA ALA A 81 -11.40 45.22 12.92
C ALA A 81 -12.48 45.70 13.90
N ASP A 82 -13.07 44.78 14.67
CA ASP A 82 -14.08 45.10 15.69
C ASP A 82 -13.49 45.96 16.82
N ARG A 83 -12.33 45.56 17.37
CA ARG A 83 -11.63 46.35 18.40
C ARG A 83 -11.21 47.73 17.89
N TYR A 84 -10.80 47.84 16.62
CA TYR A 84 -10.47 49.12 16.01
C TYR A 84 -11.71 50.01 15.84
N ALA A 85 -12.82 49.46 15.36
CA ALA A 85 -14.10 50.16 15.26
C ALA A 85 -14.58 50.67 16.64
N GLN A 86 -14.50 49.82 17.67
CA GLN A 86 -14.81 50.19 19.05
C GLN A 86 -13.87 51.29 19.57
N SER A 87 -12.58 51.25 19.24
CA SER A 87 -11.62 52.30 19.64
C SER A 87 -11.88 53.64 18.98
N LEU A 88 -12.36 53.66 17.72
CA LEU A 88 -12.77 54.87 17.03
C LEU A 88 -14.01 55.49 17.68
N LEU A 89 -14.99 54.66 18.05
CA LEU A 89 -16.20 55.08 18.77
C LEU A 89 -15.89 55.59 20.18
N ALA A 90 -15.00 54.91 20.92
CA ALA A 90 -14.56 55.34 22.24
C ALA A 90 -13.80 56.68 22.19
N ASN A 91 -12.95 56.90 21.18
CA ASN A 91 -12.24 58.16 20.99
C ASN A 91 -13.17 59.31 20.53
N ALA A 92 -14.27 59.01 19.82
CA ALA A 92 -15.30 59.98 19.50
C ALA A 92 -16.10 60.40 20.76
N ASN A 93 -16.43 59.44 21.62
CA ASN A 93 -17.13 59.69 22.89
C ASN A 93 -16.26 60.40 23.93
N ALA A 94 -14.95 60.12 23.98
CA ALA A 94 -14.01 60.82 24.86
C ALA A 94 -13.82 62.30 24.47
N LYS A 95 -13.96 62.64 23.18
CA LYS A 95 -13.89 64.03 22.68
C LYS A 95 -15.21 64.79 22.85
N SER A 96 -16.36 64.10 22.86
CA SER A 96 -17.66 64.74 23.15
C SER A 96 -17.90 64.95 24.66
N SER A 97 -17.24 64.17 25.53
CA SER A 97 -17.40 64.31 26.99
C SER A 97 -16.79 65.58 27.61
N ALA A 98 -16.02 66.38 26.85
CA ALA A 98 -15.48 67.67 27.33
C ALA A 98 -16.40 68.87 27.04
N HIS A 99 -17.51 68.66 26.33
CA HIS A 99 -18.47 69.72 26.05
C HIS A 99 -19.91 69.24 26.23
N PHE A 100 -20.45 69.62 27.38
CA PHE A 100 -21.88 69.71 27.68
C PHE A 100 -22.69 68.42 27.76
N HIS A 101 -23.33 68.26 28.92
CA HIS A 101 -24.58 67.54 29.10
C HIS A 101 -25.59 67.92 28.00
N SER A 102 -25.81 67.07 27.00
CA SER A 102 -27.02 67.14 26.18
C SER A 102 -27.21 65.90 25.30
N HIS A 103 -28.34 65.24 25.52
CA HIS A 103 -29.03 64.30 24.63
C HIS A 103 -28.30 63.02 24.19
N HIS A 104 -28.48 62.01 25.05
CA HIS A 104 -28.62 60.58 24.79
C HIS A 104 -29.12 60.24 23.36
N LEU A 105 -28.18 59.98 22.44
CA LEU A 105 -28.41 59.22 21.23
C LEU A 105 -27.77 57.83 21.41
N ASN A 106 -28.54 56.93 22.01
CA ASN A 106 -28.27 55.50 21.98
C ASN A 106 -28.56 54.98 20.56
N LEU A 107 -27.55 54.94 19.69
CA LEU A 107 -27.55 54.02 18.55
C LEU A 107 -27.21 52.62 19.08
N ASN A 108 -28.22 51.93 19.60
CA ASN A 108 -28.18 50.49 19.80
C ASN A 108 -28.28 49.80 18.43
N LEU A 109 -27.14 49.50 17.82
CA LEU A 109 -27.07 48.50 16.76
C LEU A 109 -27.06 47.12 17.43
N ASN A 110 -28.25 46.60 17.72
CA ASN A 110 -28.44 45.19 18.07
C ASN A 110 -28.12 44.35 16.83
N LEU A 111 -26.87 43.91 16.70
CA LEU A 111 -26.50 42.76 15.89
C LEU A 111 -26.77 41.50 16.74
N SER A 112 -28.04 41.08 16.81
CA SER A 112 -28.35 39.74 17.33
C SER A 112 -28.04 38.72 16.24
N SER A 113 -26.82 38.21 16.30
CA SER A 113 -26.52 36.85 15.87
C SER A 113 -27.31 35.91 16.79
N ASP A 114 -28.39 35.29 16.30
CA ASP A 114 -28.92 34.09 16.94
C ASP A 114 -29.35 33.07 15.88
N CYS A 115 -28.47 32.07 15.73
CA CYS A 115 -28.90 30.71 15.47
C CYS A 115 -29.30 30.09 16.83
N SER A 116 -30.57 29.70 16.98
CA SER A 116 -31.03 28.44 17.61
C SER A 116 -32.22 28.57 18.57
N SER A 117 -33.20 27.70 18.32
CA SER A 117 -34.31 27.17 19.14
C SER A 117 -35.43 28.09 19.64
N ASP A 118 -36.59 27.98 18.97
CA ASP A 118 -37.85 27.42 19.49
C ASP A 118 -38.27 27.81 20.93
N VAL A 119 -39.26 28.72 21.07
CA VAL A 119 -40.51 28.58 21.86
C VAL A 119 -41.32 29.89 21.82
N ASP A 120 -42.65 29.77 21.76
CA ASP A 120 -43.64 30.83 21.93
C ASP A 120 -43.37 31.74 23.14
N ASP A 121 -43.61 33.06 23.02
CA ASP A 121 -44.50 33.82 23.90
C ASP A 121 -44.41 35.34 23.59
N ARG A 122 -45.56 36.01 23.73
CA ARG A 122 -45.77 37.46 23.91
C ARG A 122 -45.66 38.40 22.71
N SER A 123 -46.85 38.60 22.13
CA SER A 123 -47.42 39.90 21.75
C SER A 123 -46.96 41.05 22.67
N SER A 124 -46.50 42.16 22.08
CA SER A 124 -46.51 43.45 22.76
C SER A 124 -46.78 44.57 21.76
N ASP A 125 -47.94 45.19 21.95
CA ASP A 125 -48.41 46.43 21.36
C ASP A 125 -47.38 47.55 21.50
N ALA A 126 -47.01 48.17 20.39
CA ALA A 126 -46.44 49.51 20.40
C ALA A 126 -47.54 50.53 20.05
N GLY A 127 -48.30 50.92 21.08
CA GLY A 127 -49.22 52.06 21.01
C GLY A 127 -48.44 53.35 20.82
N SER A 128 -48.38 53.84 19.59
CA SER A 128 -47.79 55.13 19.23
C SER A 128 -48.69 56.26 19.74
N SER A 129 -48.34 56.85 20.89
CA SER A 129 -49.03 58.01 21.45
C SER A 129 -48.50 59.29 20.82
N LEU A 130 -49.28 59.87 19.90
CA LEU A 130 -49.09 61.23 19.39
C LEU A 130 -49.48 62.24 20.48
N SER A 131 -48.51 62.74 21.23
CA SER A 131 -48.73 63.90 22.10
C SER A 131 -48.71 65.18 21.25
N PHE A 132 -49.89 65.71 20.94
CA PHE A 132 -50.04 67.11 20.53
C PHE A 132 -49.60 68.00 21.70
N GLN A 133 -48.54 68.80 21.51
CA GLN A 133 -48.28 69.93 22.39
C GLN A 133 -49.32 71.04 22.09
N PRO A 134 -50.11 71.49 23.08
CA PRO A 134 -50.93 72.68 22.94
C PRO A 134 -50.00 73.90 22.85
N HIS A 135 -50.20 74.74 21.85
CA HIS A 135 -49.57 76.06 21.80
C HIS A 135 -50.02 76.84 23.04
N ALA A 136 -49.09 77.06 23.97
CA ALA A 136 -49.31 77.93 25.12
C ALA A 136 -49.47 79.38 24.61
N GLY A 137 -50.40 80.09 25.24
CA GLY A 137 -50.95 81.33 24.73
C GLY A 137 -50.00 82.52 24.75
N ILE A 138 -50.32 83.46 23.88
CA ILE A 138 -50.05 84.88 24.09
C ILE A 138 -51.39 85.59 23.96
N THR A 139 -52.11 85.68 25.07
CA THR A 139 -53.02 86.79 25.33
C THR A 139 -52.35 87.61 26.41
N ASP A 140 -51.75 88.73 26.02
CA ASP A 140 -51.56 89.82 26.96
C ASP A 140 -51.73 91.15 26.23
N ASP A 141 -52.69 91.91 26.73
CA ASP A 141 -53.25 93.12 26.18
C ASP A 141 -52.78 94.27 27.07
N HIS A 142 -51.60 94.84 26.78
CA HIS A 142 -51.18 96.12 27.36
C HIS A 142 -50.29 96.89 26.38
N PHE A 143 -50.91 97.93 25.81
CA PHE A 143 -50.33 99.15 25.23
C PHE A 143 -48.81 99.30 25.31
N ALA A 144 -48.13 99.00 24.20
CA ALA A 144 -46.88 99.60 23.82
C ALA A 144 -47.01 100.15 22.40
N THR A 145 -46.64 101.43 22.27
CA THR A 145 -46.46 102.25 21.06
C THR A 145 -46.06 101.47 19.80
N PRO A 146 -46.58 101.83 18.61
CA PRO A 146 -46.14 101.23 17.36
C PRO A 146 -44.75 101.79 17.03
N VAL A 147 -43.70 101.15 17.56
CA VAL A 147 -42.36 101.33 17.01
C VAL A 147 -42.39 100.56 15.69
N ALA A 148 -42.28 101.32 14.60
CA ALA A 148 -42.30 100.85 13.23
C ALA A 148 -41.59 99.49 13.11
N ALA A 149 -42.35 98.48 12.70
CA ALA A 149 -41.75 97.28 12.14
C ALA A 149 -40.67 97.73 11.15
N PRO A 150 -39.43 97.19 11.20
CA PRO A 150 -38.53 97.41 10.09
C PRO A 150 -39.33 96.99 8.85
N ALA A 151 -39.47 97.89 7.88
CA ALA A 151 -40.19 97.59 6.65
C ALA A 151 -39.62 96.28 6.14
N VAL A 152 -40.39 95.20 6.29
CA VAL A 152 -39.97 93.89 5.81
C VAL A 152 -39.87 94.09 4.33
N ASP A 153 -38.65 94.08 3.82
CA ASP A 153 -38.38 94.32 2.43
C ASP A 153 -39.13 93.24 1.65
N GLY A 154 -40.25 93.62 1.03
CA GLY A 154 -41.16 92.66 0.39
C GLY A 154 -40.42 91.86 -0.68
N ASP A 155 -39.41 92.47 -1.27
CA ASP A 155 -38.52 91.86 -2.25
C ASP A 155 -37.64 90.77 -1.62
N LEU A 156 -37.22 90.91 -0.36
CA LEU A 156 -36.46 89.88 0.37
C LEU A 156 -37.34 88.66 0.69
N VAL A 157 -38.58 88.88 1.13
CA VAL A 157 -39.53 87.79 1.41
C VAL A 157 -39.91 87.04 0.13
N VAL A 158 -40.12 87.77 -0.97
CA VAL A 158 -40.37 87.16 -2.28
C VAL A 158 -39.15 86.39 -2.75
N ALA A 159 -37.93 86.92 -2.60
CA ALA A 159 -36.70 86.22 -2.94
C ALA A 159 -36.52 84.94 -2.12
N GLU A 160 -36.72 84.98 -0.81
CA GLU A 160 -36.66 83.80 0.06
C GLU A 160 -37.70 82.75 -0.31
N LEU A 161 -38.93 83.15 -0.65
CA LEU A 161 -39.97 82.24 -1.10
C LEU A 161 -39.59 81.57 -2.43
N VAL A 162 -39.09 82.34 -3.40
CA VAL A 162 -38.63 81.79 -4.70
C VAL A 162 -37.45 80.84 -4.51
N MET A 163 -36.49 81.19 -3.66
CA MET A 163 -35.35 80.31 -3.33
C MET A 163 -35.84 79.02 -2.67
N ALA A 164 -36.75 79.11 -1.69
CA ALA A 164 -37.33 77.93 -1.04
C ALA A 164 -38.11 77.03 -2.02
N TRP A 165 -38.78 77.62 -3.01
CA TRP A 165 -39.44 76.86 -4.08
C TRP A 165 -38.45 76.13 -4.99
N VAL A 166 -37.39 76.81 -5.44
CA VAL A 166 -36.33 76.20 -6.27
C VAL A 166 -35.60 75.10 -5.50
N ASP A 167 -35.27 75.33 -4.22
CA ASP A 167 -34.63 74.33 -3.36
C ASP A 167 -35.53 73.11 -3.17
N ARG A 168 -36.84 73.31 -3.01
CA ARG A 168 -37.81 72.20 -2.90
C ARG A 168 -37.83 71.37 -4.19
N ASP A 169 -37.83 72.00 -5.35
CA ASP A 169 -37.87 71.31 -6.63
C ASP A 169 -36.53 70.59 -6.92
N LEU A 170 -35.39 71.20 -6.59
CA LEU A 170 -34.07 70.55 -6.67
C LEU A 170 -33.97 69.32 -5.75
N LEU A 171 -34.48 69.43 -4.52
CA LEU A 171 -34.52 68.30 -3.58
C LEU A 171 -35.46 67.19 -4.05
N ALA A 172 -36.58 67.55 -4.70
CA ALA A 172 -37.49 66.58 -5.29
C ALA A 172 -36.84 65.81 -6.45
N ASP A 173 -36.19 66.51 -7.38
CA ASP A 173 -35.45 65.91 -8.51
C ASP A 173 -34.32 65.00 -8.03
N GLU A 174 -33.57 65.44 -7.02
CA GLU A 174 -32.49 64.63 -6.42
C GLU A 174 -33.04 63.38 -5.71
N ALA A 175 -34.20 63.48 -5.06
CA ALA A 175 -34.88 62.32 -4.46
C ALA A 175 -35.40 61.35 -5.55
N ASP A 176 -35.93 61.86 -6.65
CA ASP A 176 -36.35 61.07 -7.81
C ASP A 176 -35.16 60.34 -8.45
N ARG A 177 -34.03 61.04 -8.65
CA ARG A 177 -32.78 60.46 -9.16
C ARG A 177 -32.29 59.32 -8.26
N ARG A 178 -32.27 59.52 -6.94
CA ARG A 178 -31.87 58.49 -5.97
C ARG A 178 -32.81 57.29 -6.00
N ARG A 179 -34.13 57.52 -6.12
CA ARG A 179 -35.12 56.44 -6.27
C ARG A 179 -34.92 55.64 -7.55
N ALA A 180 -34.65 56.30 -8.68
CA ALA A 180 -34.33 55.63 -9.94
C ALA A 180 -33.03 54.83 -9.86
N GLU A 181 -32.01 55.35 -9.17
CA GLU A 181 -30.76 54.63 -8.92
C GLU A 181 -30.93 53.42 -8.00
N SER A 182 -31.73 53.54 -6.93
CA SER A 182 -32.05 52.39 -6.08
C SER A 182 -32.84 51.33 -6.84
N ALA A 183 -33.79 51.72 -7.69
CA ALA A 183 -34.55 50.79 -8.52
C ALA A 183 -33.61 50.00 -9.46
N ARG A 184 -32.73 50.71 -10.19
CA ARG A 184 -31.72 50.06 -11.05
C ARG A 184 -30.79 49.11 -10.28
N LYS A 185 -30.42 49.45 -9.04
CA LYS A 185 -29.60 48.58 -8.18
C LYS A 185 -30.36 47.33 -7.77
N ILE A 186 -31.63 47.46 -7.40
CA ILE A 186 -32.49 46.32 -7.05
C ILE A 186 -32.66 45.40 -8.27
N ASP A 187 -32.91 45.97 -9.45
CA ASP A 187 -33.03 45.19 -10.69
C ASP A 187 -31.74 44.43 -11.01
N LEU A 188 -30.58 45.09 -10.89
CA LEU A 188 -29.28 44.45 -11.12
C LEU A 188 -28.99 43.34 -10.10
N GLN A 189 -29.36 43.55 -8.83
CA GLN A 189 -29.25 42.52 -7.80
C GLN A 189 -30.16 41.32 -8.11
N GLY A 190 -31.37 41.57 -8.62
CA GLY A 190 -32.26 40.52 -9.12
C GLY A 190 -31.63 39.71 -10.25
N SER A 191 -31.11 40.37 -11.29
CA SER A 191 -30.44 39.68 -12.41
C SER A 191 -29.21 38.88 -11.97
N LEU A 192 -28.44 39.36 -11.00
CA LEU A 192 -27.31 38.61 -10.44
C LEU A 192 -27.79 37.33 -9.74
N LEU A 193 -28.87 37.41 -8.97
CA LEU A 193 -29.45 36.25 -8.30
C LEU A 193 -29.93 35.20 -9.32
N GLU A 194 -30.59 35.63 -10.40
CA GLU A 194 -31.03 34.72 -11.47
C GLU A 194 -29.83 34.00 -12.12
N VAL A 195 -28.72 34.70 -12.39
CA VAL A 195 -27.51 34.08 -12.94
C VAL A 195 -26.94 33.06 -11.95
N LEU A 196 -26.79 33.41 -10.67
CA LEU A 196 -26.27 32.49 -9.66
C LEU A 196 -27.16 31.26 -9.45
N GLU A 197 -28.49 31.42 -9.52
CA GLU A 197 -29.43 30.30 -9.48
C GLU A 197 -29.29 29.41 -10.72
N SER A 198 -29.10 29.99 -11.90
CA SER A 198 -28.88 29.23 -13.13
C SER A 198 -27.57 28.43 -13.09
N GLU A 199 -26.48 29.03 -12.61
CA GLU A 199 -25.20 28.35 -12.43
C GLU A 199 -25.30 27.22 -11.40
N ARG A 200 -26.01 27.45 -10.29
CA ARG A 200 -26.29 26.42 -9.29
C ARG A 200 -27.00 25.22 -9.90
N LEU A 201 -28.02 25.44 -10.73
CA LEU A 201 -28.75 24.35 -11.39
C LEU A 201 -27.87 23.57 -12.36
N VAL A 202 -27.03 24.26 -13.14
CA VAL A 202 -26.05 23.61 -14.05
C VAL A 202 -25.08 22.75 -13.24
N LEU A 203 -24.49 23.29 -12.16
CA LEU A 203 -23.55 22.56 -11.31
C LEU A 203 -24.18 21.35 -10.64
N LEU A 204 -25.44 21.45 -10.18
CA LEU A 204 -26.17 20.30 -9.65
C LEU A 204 -26.38 19.21 -10.70
N GLY A 205 -26.70 19.60 -11.94
CA GLY A 205 -26.82 18.67 -13.07
C GLY A 205 -25.50 17.98 -13.42
N GLU A 206 -24.39 18.74 -13.45
CA GLU A 206 -23.06 18.20 -13.70
C GLU A 206 -22.60 17.27 -12.58
N ASN A 207 -22.84 17.63 -11.31
CA ASN A 207 -22.56 16.78 -10.16
C ASN A 207 -23.34 15.46 -10.22
N ALA A 208 -24.62 15.50 -10.57
CA ALA A 208 -25.41 14.28 -10.76
C ALA A 208 -24.82 13.42 -11.88
N ARG A 209 -24.47 14.01 -13.02
CA ARG A 209 -23.84 13.28 -14.14
C ARG A 209 -22.50 12.67 -13.74
N LEU A 210 -21.66 13.39 -12.99
CA LEU A 210 -20.39 12.88 -12.50
C LEU A 210 -20.58 11.75 -11.49
N ALA A 211 -21.58 11.85 -10.60
CA ALA A 211 -21.92 10.78 -9.67
C ALA A 211 -22.31 9.49 -10.40
N PHE A 212 -23.15 9.57 -11.45
CA PHE A 212 -23.48 8.39 -12.28
C PHE A 212 -22.27 7.79 -12.99
N ARG A 213 -21.34 8.63 -13.48
CA ARG A 213 -20.11 8.13 -14.10
C ARG A 213 -19.18 7.48 -13.09
N ALA A 214 -19.06 8.06 -11.89
CA ALA A 214 -18.28 7.49 -10.81
C ALA A 214 -18.83 6.13 -10.38
N SER A 215 -20.15 6.01 -10.18
CA SER A 215 -20.78 4.74 -9.82
C SER A 215 -20.60 3.68 -10.92
N ALA A 216 -20.76 4.05 -12.19
CA ALA A 216 -20.52 3.13 -13.31
C ALA A 216 -19.06 2.64 -13.36
N ALA A 217 -18.10 3.56 -13.15
CA ALA A 217 -16.68 3.19 -13.11
C ALA A 217 -16.35 2.28 -11.90
N GLU A 218 -16.99 2.48 -10.75
CA GLU A 218 -16.85 1.61 -9.58
C GLU A 218 -17.41 0.20 -9.84
N GLU A 219 -18.56 0.09 -10.49
CA GLU A 219 -19.15 -1.20 -10.88
C GLU A 219 -18.25 -1.96 -11.88
N GLU A 220 -17.73 -1.27 -12.89
CA GLU A 220 -16.77 -1.85 -13.84
C GLU A 220 -15.48 -2.30 -13.16
N ALA A 221 -14.95 -1.51 -12.23
CA ALA A 221 -13.75 -1.86 -11.46
C ALA A 221 -14.00 -3.08 -10.56
N ALA A 222 -15.17 -3.17 -9.93
CA ALA A 222 -15.57 -4.32 -9.11
C ALA A 222 -15.71 -5.59 -9.97
N ALA A 223 -16.32 -5.50 -11.15
CA ALA A 223 -16.42 -6.61 -12.09
C ALA A 223 -15.04 -7.07 -12.56
N ALA A 224 -14.16 -6.14 -12.95
CA ALA A 224 -12.79 -6.46 -13.33
C ALA A 224 -12.00 -7.13 -12.20
N ALA A 225 -12.17 -6.68 -10.96
CA ALA A 225 -11.55 -7.29 -9.79
C ALA A 225 -12.05 -8.73 -9.55
N ALA A 226 -13.34 -8.99 -9.76
CA ALA A 226 -13.92 -10.33 -9.64
C ALA A 226 -13.34 -11.30 -10.70
N GLU A 227 -13.24 -10.85 -11.96
CA GLU A 227 -12.65 -11.62 -13.07
C GLU A 227 -11.16 -11.91 -12.83
N LEU A 228 -10.39 -10.90 -12.41
CA LEU A 228 -8.99 -11.09 -12.02
C LEU A 228 -8.85 -12.06 -10.83
N GLY A 229 -9.76 -11.99 -9.86
CA GLY A 229 -9.80 -12.92 -8.74
C GLY A 229 -10.11 -14.36 -9.16
N TYR A 230 -11.02 -14.55 -10.12
CA TYR A 230 -11.33 -15.87 -10.69
C TYR A 230 -10.15 -16.46 -11.47
N THR A 231 -9.58 -15.67 -12.37
CA THR A 231 -8.43 -16.10 -13.21
C THR A 231 -7.21 -16.45 -12.36
N ARG A 232 -6.90 -15.67 -11.32
CA ARG A 232 -5.82 -15.98 -10.36
C ARG A 232 -6.06 -17.30 -9.64
N ARG A 233 -7.28 -17.57 -9.17
CA ARG A 233 -7.64 -18.84 -8.51
C ARG A 233 -7.46 -20.02 -9.47
N ARG A 234 -7.98 -19.90 -10.70
CA ARG A 234 -7.84 -20.93 -11.73
C ARG A 234 -6.38 -21.18 -12.12
N ALA A 235 -5.57 -20.13 -12.25
CA ALA A 235 -4.13 -20.27 -12.49
C ALA A 235 -3.42 -20.98 -11.34
N ALA A 236 -3.78 -20.70 -10.09
CA ALA A 236 -3.24 -21.38 -8.92
C ALA A 236 -3.63 -22.87 -8.89
N ASP A 237 -4.86 -23.22 -9.26
CA ASP A 237 -5.31 -24.62 -9.40
C ASP A 237 -4.51 -25.36 -10.48
N LEU A 238 -4.35 -24.75 -11.66
CA LEU A 238 -3.55 -25.32 -12.74
C LEU A 238 -2.08 -25.51 -12.32
N ALA A 239 -1.50 -24.57 -11.59
CA ALA A 239 -0.14 -24.70 -11.06
C ALA A 239 -0.02 -25.88 -10.08
N ARG A 240 -1.00 -26.08 -9.19
CA ARG A 240 -1.05 -27.25 -8.28
C ARG A 240 -1.15 -28.55 -9.05
N LEU A 241 -2.01 -28.64 -10.06
CA LEU A 241 -2.15 -29.83 -10.91
C LEU A 241 -0.86 -30.14 -11.67
N ALA A 242 -0.17 -29.12 -12.18
CA ALA A 242 1.09 -29.29 -12.88
C ALA A 242 2.19 -29.87 -11.97
N VAL A 243 2.29 -29.41 -10.71
CA VAL A 243 3.22 -29.99 -9.73
C VAL A 243 2.86 -31.44 -9.45
N LYS A 244 1.58 -31.72 -9.19
CA LYS A 244 1.11 -33.09 -8.93
C LYS A 244 1.43 -34.04 -10.08
N LEU A 245 1.18 -33.64 -11.33
CA LEU A 245 1.52 -34.44 -12.51
C LEU A 245 3.02 -34.75 -12.62
N ARG A 246 3.88 -33.79 -12.26
CA ARG A 246 5.34 -34.01 -12.27
C ARG A 246 5.76 -35.02 -11.21
N ASP A 247 5.14 -34.98 -10.04
CA ASP A 247 5.42 -35.92 -8.95
C ASP A 247 4.89 -37.31 -9.26
N ASP A 248 3.67 -37.43 -9.79
CA ASP A 248 3.07 -38.70 -10.24
C ASP A 248 3.92 -39.35 -11.35
N HIS A 249 4.43 -38.54 -12.28
CA HIS A 249 5.34 -39.02 -13.32
C HIS A 249 6.67 -39.55 -12.74
N ARG A 250 7.26 -38.83 -11.77
CA ARG A 250 8.47 -39.29 -11.07
C ARG A 250 8.22 -40.58 -10.31
N ALA A 251 7.10 -40.67 -9.59
CA ALA A 251 6.69 -41.87 -8.87
C ALA A 251 6.54 -43.07 -9.83
N CYS A 252 5.93 -42.87 -10.99
CA CYS A 252 5.81 -43.90 -12.02
C CYS A 252 7.18 -44.39 -12.53
N ILE A 253 8.10 -43.48 -12.86
CA ILE A 253 9.45 -43.84 -13.31
C ILE A 253 10.20 -44.62 -12.22
N LEU A 254 10.13 -44.15 -10.98
CA LEU A 254 10.78 -44.82 -9.85
C LEU A 254 10.17 -46.19 -9.57
N GLY A 255 8.84 -46.32 -9.66
CA GLY A 255 8.14 -47.60 -9.53
C GLY A 255 8.66 -48.64 -10.51
N ARG A 256 8.76 -48.29 -11.80
CA ARG A 256 9.33 -49.20 -12.82
C ARG A 256 10.78 -49.60 -12.52
N LYS A 257 11.60 -48.68 -11.99
CA LYS A 257 12.98 -48.98 -11.59
C LYS A 257 13.03 -49.94 -10.40
N VAL A 258 12.14 -49.76 -9.43
CA VAL A 258 12.02 -50.66 -8.27
C VAL A 258 11.64 -52.06 -8.74
N GLU A 259 10.63 -52.20 -9.60
CA GLU A 259 10.22 -53.48 -10.17
C GLU A 259 11.37 -54.17 -10.93
N ALA A 260 12.11 -53.42 -11.76
CA ALA A 260 13.26 -53.95 -12.48
C ALA A 260 14.38 -54.42 -11.53
N LEU A 261 14.69 -53.65 -10.48
CA LEU A 261 15.67 -54.04 -9.46
C LEU A 261 15.20 -55.26 -8.66
N GLN A 262 13.92 -55.33 -8.30
CA GLN A 262 13.35 -56.50 -7.63
C GLN A 262 13.47 -57.76 -8.48
N ALA A 263 13.17 -57.68 -9.78
CA ALA A 263 13.36 -58.80 -10.70
C ALA A 263 14.84 -59.22 -10.79
N GLN A 264 15.78 -58.26 -10.79
CA GLN A 264 17.21 -58.55 -10.78
C GLN A 264 17.66 -59.22 -9.48
N VAL A 265 17.20 -58.75 -8.33
CA VAL A 265 17.48 -59.36 -7.02
C VAL A 265 16.95 -60.79 -6.99
N TYR A 266 15.70 -61.01 -7.39
CA TYR A 266 15.12 -62.36 -7.46
C TYR A 266 15.93 -63.30 -8.36
N GLY A 267 16.35 -62.83 -9.54
CA GLY A 267 17.21 -63.60 -10.44
C GLY A 267 18.62 -63.88 -9.89
N LEU A 268 19.15 -63.01 -9.02
CA LEU A 268 20.41 -63.25 -8.30
C LEU A 268 20.21 -64.25 -7.16
N GLU A 269 19.13 -64.13 -6.40
CA GLU A 269 18.76 -65.06 -5.32
C GLU A 269 18.60 -66.49 -5.86
N LEU A 270 17.91 -66.65 -7.00
CA LEU A 270 17.73 -67.94 -7.65
C LEU A 270 19.08 -68.58 -8.05
N ARG A 271 19.95 -67.82 -8.73
CA ARG A 271 21.28 -68.30 -9.13
C ARG A 271 22.18 -68.60 -7.94
N ASN A 272 22.13 -67.78 -6.88
CA ASN A 272 22.87 -68.05 -5.65
C ASN A 272 22.40 -69.37 -5.03
N ARG A 273 21.08 -69.60 -4.97
CA ARG A 273 20.51 -70.85 -4.47
C ARG A 273 20.98 -72.06 -5.28
N GLU A 274 20.91 -71.99 -6.61
CA GLU A 274 21.44 -73.04 -7.50
C GLU A 274 22.93 -73.31 -7.25
N CYS A 275 23.74 -72.25 -7.07
CA CYS A 275 25.15 -72.40 -6.72
C CYS A 275 25.36 -73.10 -5.37
N PHE A 276 24.58 -72.76 -4.34
CA PHE A 276 24.64 -73.41 -3.04
C PHE A 276 24.24 -74.89 -3.11
N GLU A 277 23.17 -75.20 -3.84
CA GLU A 277 22.71 -76.57 -4.05
C GLU A 277 23.75 -77.41 -4.83
N ALA A 278 24.37 -76.84 -5.87
CA ALA A 278 25.44 -77.49 -6.62
C ALA A 278 26.68 -77.76 -5.75
N MET A 279 27.08 -76.80 -4.91
CA MET A 279 28.17 -76.99 -3.96
C MET A 279 27.86 -78.08 -2.93
N ALA A 280 26.63 -78.11 -2.40
CA ALA A 280 26.19 -79.15 -1.47
C ALA A 280 26.17 -80.55 -2.11
N ALA A 281 25.71 -80.65 -3.37
CA ALA A 281 25.72 -81.90 -4.12
C ALA A 281 27.16 -82.41 -4.36
N TRP A 282 28.06 -81.52 -4.78
CA TRP A 282 29.47 -81.86 -4.96
C TRP A 282 30.13 -82.33 -3.66
N GLU A 283 29.83 -81.68 -2.52
CA GLU A 283 30.31 -82.13 -1.22
C GLU A 283 29.75 -83.51 -0.83
N ALA A 284 28.47 -83.78 -1.13
CA ALA A 284 27.86 -85.09 -0.88
C ALA A 284 28.49 -86.19 -1.74
N GLU A 285 28.70 -85.94 -3.04
CA GLU A 285 29.40 -86.84 -3.95
C GLU A 285 30.84 -87.11 -3.49
N ARG A 286 31.57 -86.06 -3.08
CA ARG A 286 32.91 -86.19 -2.53
C ARG A 286 32.92 -87.08 -1.27
N LYS A 287 31.98 -86.88 -0.34
CA LYS A 287 31.85 -87.72 0.87
C LYS A 287 31.52 -89.17 0.52
N ALA A 288 30.61 -89.40 -0.43
CA ALA A 288 30.28 -90.74 -0.92
C ALA A 288 31.49 -91.43 -1.58
N GLY A 289 32.26 -90.70 -2.40
CA GLY A 289 33.49 -91.20 -3.01
C GLY A 289 34.55 -91.57 -1.98
N VAL A 290 34.72 -90.76 -0.92
CA VAL A 290 35.62 -91.09 0.20
C VAL A 290 35.16 -92.37 0.91
N ALA A 291 33.87 -92.47 1.23
CA ALA A 291 33.30 -93.66 1.88
C ALA A 291 33.45 -94.93 1.01
N GLU A 292 33.27 -94.81 -0.31
CA GLU A 292 33.46 -95.93 -1.23
C GLU A 292 34.93 -96.35 -1.33
N ILE A 293 35.87 -95.40 -1.36
CA ILE A 293 37.30 -95.71 -1.29
C ILE A 293 37.63 -96.44 0.02
N GLU A 294 37.07 -96.02 1.14
CA GLU A 294 37.25 -96.71 2.43
C GLU A 294 36.68 -98.13 2.42
N ARG A 295 35.49 -98.33 1.84
CA ARG A 295 34.89 -99.66 1.63
C ARG A 295 35.78 -100.55 0.78
N LEU A 296 36.24 -100.06 -0.37
CA LEU A 296 37.13 -100.79 -1.27
C LEU A 296 38.48 -101.10 -0.62
N ARG A 297 39.03 -100.21 0.21
CA ARG A 297 40.25 -100.48 1.00
C ARG A 297 40.01 -101.59 2.02
N ALA A 298 38.87 -101.60 2.70
CA ALA A 298 38.52 -102.67 3.63
C ALA A 298 38.37 -104.02 2.92
N GLU A 299 37.71 -104.03 1.78
CA GLU A 299 37.54 -105.23 0.94
C GLU A 299 38.87 -105.73 0.38
N ASN A 300 39.73 -104.83 -0.13
CA ASN A 300 41.09 -105.19 -0.55
C ASN A 300 41.93 -105.77 0.60
N ARG A 301 41.81 -105.23 1.82
CA ARG A 301 42.47 -105.82 3.00
C ARG A 301 41.97 -107.24 3.27
N ARG A 302 40.67 -107.48 3.15
CA ARG A 302 40.07 -108.83 3.30
C ARG A 302 40.62 -109.78 2.25
N LEU A 303 40.56 -109.41 0.97
CA LEU A 303 41.06 -110.21 -0.14
C LEU A 303 42.58 -110.45 -0.04
N ALA A 304 43.35 -109.45 0.40
CA ALA A 304 44.78 -109.62 0.65
C ALA A 304 45.06 -110.60 1.79
N ALA A 305 44.25 -110.59 2.86
CA ALA A 305 44.35 -111.56 3.95
C ALA A 305 43.98 -112.98 3.48
N GLU A 306 42.91 -113.12 2.68
CA GLU A 306 42.52 -114.39 2.06
C GLU A 306 43.62 -114.93 1.12
N ALA A 307 44.20 -114.06 0.27
CA ALA A 307 45.30 -114.41 -0.61
C ALA A 307 46.58 -114.79 0.18
N ALA A 308 46.90 -114.07 1.25
CA ALA A 308 48.03 -114.40 2.13
C ALA A 308 47.81 -115.75 2.84
N ALA A 309 46.59 -116.05 3.30
CA ALA A 309 46.24 -117.34 3.87
C ALA A 309 46.33 -118.49 2.84
N ALA A 310 45.88 -118.25 1.60
CA ALA A 310 46.02 -119.18 0.49
C ALA A 310 47.49 -119.39 0.08
N GLN A 311 48.31 -118.34 0.10
CA GLN A 311 49.76 -118.46 -0.12
C GLN A 311 50.44 -119.19 1.04
N ALA A 312 50.05 -118.96 2.29
CA ALA A 312 50.57 -119.68 3.45
C ALA A 312 50.21 -121.18 3.42
N SER A 313 49.00 -121.53 2.97
CA SER A 313 48.60 -122.93 2.77
C SER A 313 49.31 -123.58 1.57
N ALA A 314 49.55 -122.84 0.48
CA ALA A 314 50.40 -123.27 -0.63
C ALA A 314 51.87 -123.45 -0.22
N ARG A 315 52.40 -122.60 0.67
CA ARG A 315 53.75 -122.72 1.25
C ARG A 315 53.86 -123.92 2.19
N ARG A 316 52.81 -124.25 2.94
CA ARG A 316 52.70 -125.49 3.75
C ARG A 316 52.63 -126.75 2.89
N LYS A 317 52.15 -126.67 1.63
CA LYS A 317 52.21 -127.75 0.64
C LYS A 317 53.54 -127.84 -0.11
N ARG A 318 54.47 -126.90 0.09
CA ARG A 318 55.79 -126.89 -0.54
C ARG A 318 56.90 -127.15 0.48
N GLY A 319 56.77 -128.26 1.19
CA GLY A 319 57.90 -128.97 1.80
C GLY A 319 58.49 -129.92 0.77
N GLY A 320 59.47 -129.44 0.00
CA GLY A 320 60.27 -130.26 -0.91
C GLY A 320 60.51 -129.62 -2.28
N GLY A 321 61.77 -129.27 -2.58
CA GLY A 321 62.25 -129.12 -3.97
C GLY A 321 62.85 -127.76 -4.33
N LYS A 322 64.18 -127.76 -4.55
CA LYS A 322 65.07 -126.70 -5.02
C LYS A 322 64.73 -126.14 -6.42
N GLY A 323 65.21 -124.92 -6.68
CA GLY A 323 65.47 -124.32 -8.01
C GLY A 323 64.24 -123.65 -8.63
N GLY A 324 64.27 -122.47 -9.23
CA GLY A 324 65.36 -121.65 -9.75
C GLY A 324 64.91 -121.12 -11.12
N GLY A 325 64.65 -119.80 -11.22
CA GLY A 325 64.71 -119.04 -12.48
C GLY A 325 63.48 -119.03 -13.40
N SER A 326 62.84 -117.86 -13.53
CA SER A 326 62.60 -117.12 -14.80
C SER A 326 61.37 -116.19 -14.75
N GLY A 327 61.42 -115.19 -13.86
CA GLY A 327 60.44 -114.08 -13.80
C GLY A 327 60.65 -113.00 -14.87
N TRP A 328 60.98 -113.38 -16.11
CA TRP A 328 61.35 -112.43 -17.18
C TRP A 328 60.20 -112.04 -18.10
N TRP A 329 59.03 -112.71 -18.03
CA TRP A 329 57.91 -112.45 -18.95
C TRP A 329 56.93 -111.37 -18.47
N TRP A 330 56.90 -111.03 -17.18
CA TRP A 330 55.93 -110.05 -16.64
C TRP A 330 56.38 -108.59 -16.75
N LEU A 331 57.70 -108.33 -16.79
CA LEU A 331 58.24 -106.97 -16.94
C LEU A 331 58.13 -106.41 -18.38
N ALA A 332 57.86 -107.26 -19.38
CA ALA A 332 57.65 -106.83 -20.76
C ALA A 332 56.22 -106.32 -21.02
N ARG A 333 55.23 -106.70 -20.21
CA ARG A 333 53.82 -106.29 -20.40
C ARG A 333 53.45 -105.01 -19.65
N VAL A 334 54.21 -104.65 -18.61
CA VAL A 334 53.98 -103.42 -17.82
C VAL A 334 54.65 -102.18 -18.44
N ARG A 335 55.56 -102.36 -19.41
CA ARG A 335 56.20 -101.24 -20.14
C ARG A 335 55.39 -100.68 -21.31
N LEU A 336 54.28 -101.31 -21.70
CA LEU A 336 53.43 -100.87 -22.83
C LEU A 336 52.14 -100.15 -22.41
N ALA A 337 51.90 -99.97 -21.10
CA ALA A 337 50.74 -99.24 -20.59
C ALA A 337 51.10 -97.88 -19.97
N ALA A 338 52.32 -97.38 -20.22
CA ALA A 338 52.78 -96.06 -19.82
C ALA A 338 52.64 -95.00 -20.93
N GLU A 339 52.12 -95.37 -22.10
CA GLU A 339 51.98 -94.46 -23.24
C GLU A 339 50.60 -94.67 -23.87
N TRP A 340 49.61 -93.94 -23.38
CA TRP A 340 48.56 -93.34 -24.21
C TRP A 340 47.68 -92.43 -23.34
N THR A 341 48.15 -91.21 -23.16
CA THR A 341 47.37 -90.02 -22.78
C THR A 341 46.45 -89.62 -23.94
N PRO A 342 45.13 -89.46 -23.71
CA PRO A 342 44.31 -88.61 -24.56
C PRO A 342 44.52 -87.14 -24.17
N CYS A 343 44.84 -86.36 -25.20
CA CYS A 343 45.13 -84.94 -25.19
C CYS A 343 44.05 -84.07 -24.53
N ALA A 344 44.50 -83.03 -23.83
CA ALA A 344 43.67 -81.89 -23.45
C ALA A 344 43.29 -81.06 -24.69
N PRO A 345 42.04 -80.57 -24.80
CA PRO A 345 41.76 -79.35 -25.54
C PRO A 345 41.97 -78.14 -24.64
N SER A 346 42.79 -77.24 -25.16
CA SER A 346 42.99 -75.86 -24.74
C SER A 346 41.71 -75.02 -24.77
N SER A 347 41.74 -73.95 -23.95
CA SER A 347 40.94 -72.72 -23.97
C SER A 347 39.65 -72.70 -23.13
N VAL A 348 39.67 -71.95 -22.02
CA VAL A 348 38.83 -70.76 -21.85
C VAL A 348 39.62 -69.73 -21.02
N THR A 349 39.73 -68.54 -21.60
CA THR A 349 40.34 -67.34 -21.06
C THR A 349 39.57 -66.84 -19.82
N VAL A 350 40.28 -66.69 -18.71
CA VAL A 350 39.81 -65.87 -17.58
C VAL A 350 39.92 -64.41 -17.99
N ARG A 351 38.81 -63.81 -18.43
CA ARG A 351 38.72 -62.36 -18.60
C ARG A 351 38.67 -61.71 -17.22
N LYS A 352 39.78 -61.07 -16.86
CA LYS A 352 39.86 -60.01 -15.87
C LYS A 352 39.16 -58.78 -16.45
N VAL A 353 37.97 -58.43 -15.95
CA VAL A 353 37.35 -57.12 -16.18
C VAL A 353 37.29 -56.40 -14.83
N GLY A 354 38.38 -55.72 -14.53
CA GLY A 354 38.40 -54.58 -13.63
C GLY A 354 38.97 -53.43 -14.44
N GLU A 355 38.10 -52.64 -15.06
CA GLU A 355 38.50 -51.37 -15.64
C GLU A 355 37.61 -50.27 -15.09
N GLN A 356 38.29 -49.41 -14.35
CA GLN A 356 37.83 -48.22 -13.66
C GLN A 356 37.85 -47.09 -14.68
N MET A 357 36.70 -46.61 -15.16
CA MET A 357 36.63 -45.32 -15.85
C MET A 357 36.37 -44.21 -14.83
N LYS A 358 37.45 -43.50 -14.50
CA LYS A 358 37.43 -42.10 -14.06
C LYS A 358 37.12 -41.21 -15.28
N GLY A 359 36.29 -40.20 -15.07
CA GLY A 359 36.44 -38.90 -15.74
C GLY A 359 35.39 -38.57 -16.79
N GLY A 360 34.53 -37.60 -16.46
CA GLY A 360 33.62 -36.96 -17.40
C GLY A 360 32.70 -35.96 -16.70
N LYS A 361 33.27 -34.83 -16.26
CA LYS A 361 32.54 -33.69 -15.72
C LYS A 361 32.47 -32.61 -16.81
N TYR A 362 31.33 -31.92 -16.86
CA TYR A 362 31.03 -30.61 -17.47
C TYR A 362 30.06 -30.58 -18.67
N ASN A 363 28.87 -30.03 -18.35
CA ASN A 363 28.16 -28.90 -18.95
C ASN A 363 27.70 -28.95 -20.42
N GLY A 364 26.40 -28.70 -20.60
CA GLY A 364 25.96 -27.46 -21.24
C GLY A 364 25.03 -27.60 -22.44
N GLY A 365 23.77 -27.16 -22.27
CA GLY A 365 22.86 -26.69 -23.32
C GLY A 365 22.23 -27.80 -24.17
N CYS A 366 21.04 -27.66 -24.76
CA CYS A 366 20.10 -26.56 -24.86
C CYS A 366 18.74 -27.21 -25.20
N PHE A 367 17.69 -26.84 -24.46
CA PHE A 367 16.32 -27.19 -24.82
C PHE A 367 15.78 -26.00 -25.63
N CYS A 368 15.44 -26.22 -26.89
CA CYS A 368 14.63 -25.30 -27.68
C CYS A 368 13.28 -25.97 -27.95
N LEU A 369 12.24 -25.26 -27.50
CA LEU A 369 10.81 -25.26 -27.85
C LEU A 369 10.20 -26.52 -28.47
#